data_AF-A0A1R3JBH3-F1
#
_entry.id   AF-A0A1R3JBH3-F1
#
_cell.length_a   1.000
_cell.length_b   1.000
_cell.length_c   1.000
_cell.angle_alpha   90.00
_cell.angle_beta   90.00
_cell.angle_gamma   90.00
#
_symmetry.space_group_name_H-M   'P 1'
#
loop_
_entity.id
_entity.type
_entity.pdbx_description
1 polymer ?
#
loop_
_entity_poly.entity_id
_entity_poly.type
_entity_poly.pdbx_seq_one_letter_code
_entity_poly.pdbx_strand_id
1 'polypeptide(L)'
;MGSLEHLVECDKTEYANVNWDELGFALTKTDYMFVMNCSKDEENFSEGVLTRFGNIELCPSSGILNYGQGLFEGLKAYRKEDERILLFRPEQNALRMQMGADRMCMPSPTVEQFLDAVKKTVLANKRWVGIIN
;
A
#
# COMPACT_ATOMS: atom_id res chain seq x y z
N MET A 1 -17.69 -2.10 16.91
CA MET A 1 -16.89 -3.23 17.40
C MET A 1 -16.87 -4.26 16.28
N GLY A 2 -15.95 -4.07 15.33
CA GLY A 2 -15.81 -4.86 14.10
C GLY A 2 -14.39 -5.39 14.06
N SER A 3 -14.29 -6.71 13.97
CA SER A 3 -13.16 -7.60 14.18
C SER A 3 -11.82 -7.13 13.61
N LEU A 4 -10.84 -7.00 14.51
CA LEU A 4 -9.45 -7.36 14.21
C LEU A 4 -9.41 -8.81 13.72
N GLU A 5 -8.35 -9.18 13.01
CA GLU A 5 -8.01 -10.53 12.52
C GLU A 5 -8.31 -10.76 11.03
N HIS A 6 -7.32 -10.42 10.20
CA HIS A 6 -6.95 -11.27 9.06
C HIS A 6 -5.61 -11.89 9.41
N LEU A 7 -5.64 -13.16 9.80
CA LEU A 7 -4.45 -13.97 10.10
C LEU A 7 -3.86 -14.42 8.76
N VAL A 8 -2.60 -14.04 8.50
CA VAL A 8 -1.80 -14.64 7.44
C VAL A 8 -0.68 -15.40 8.12
N GLU A 9 -0.79 -16.72 8.14
CA GLU A 9 0.27 -17.62 8.61
C GLU A 9 1.50 -17.46 7.71
N CYS A 10 2.68 -17.33 8.33
CA CYS A 10 3.91 -16.99 7.62
C CYS A 10 5.02 -17.97 7.95
N ASP A 11 5.53 -18.66 6.92
CA ASP A 11 6.75 -19.46 6.97
C ASP A 11 7.95 -18.60 7.41
N LYS A 12 8.95 -19.21 8.09
CA LYS A 12 10.10 -18.49 8.68
C LYS A 12 10.78 -17.62 7.62
N THR A 13 10.59 -16.32 7.71
CA THR A 13 11.05 -15.37 6.68
C THR A 13 12.40 -14.79 7.09
N GLU A 14 13.38 -14.81 6.19
CA GLU A 14 14.62 -14.05 6.40
C GLU A 14 14.32 -12.55 6.37
N TYR A 15 14.59 -11.85 7.48
CA TYR A 15 14.44 -10.40 7.58
C TYR A 15 15.29 -9.66 6.53
N ALA A 16 14.91 -8.42 6.21
CA ALA A 16 15.75 -7.53 5.42
C ALA A 16 17.06 -7.25 6.16
N ASN A 17 18.17 -7.20 5.41
CA ASN A 17 19.48 -6.86 5.96
C ASN A 17 19.59 -5.33 6.12
N VAL A 18 18.98 -4.80 7.18
CA VAL A 18 19.00 -3.37 7.56
C VAL A 18 19.32 -3.21 9.04
N ASN A 19 19.91 -2.07 9.41
CA ASN A 19 20.08 -1.72 10.81
C ASN A 19 18.75 -1.21 11.38
N TRP A 20 18.03 -2.08 12.09
CA TRP A 20 16.70 -1.77 12.62
C TRP A 20 16.69 -0.68 13.70
N ASP A 21 17.77 -0.54 14.47
CA ASP A 21 17.89 0.45 15.53
C ASP A 21 18.15 1.88 15.00
N GLU A 22 18.69 1.98 13.78
CA GLU A 22 18.97 3.25 13.10
C GLU A 22 17.88 3.62 12.08
N LEU A 23 16.84 2.79 11.93
CA LEU A 23 15.81 2.99 10.92
C LEU A 23 14.93 4.20 11.28
N GLY A 24 15.21 5.33 10.63
CA GLY A 24 14.41 6.55 10.73
C GLY A 24 13.25 6.63 9.73
N PHE A 25 12.65 7.82 9.61
CA PHE A 25 11.67 8.12 8.56
C PHE A 25 12.38 8.57 7.28
N ALA A 26 13.02 7.63 6.60
CA ALA A 26 13.70 7.86 5.32
C ALA A 26 13.27 6.83 4.27
N LEU A 27 13.45 7.19 2.99
CA LEU A 27 13.15 6.31 1.87
C LEU A 27 14.10 5.11 1.86
N THR A 28 13.55 3.95 2.17
CA THR A 28 14.23 2.66 2.01
C THR A 28 13.50 1.88 0.92
N LYS A 29 14.22 1.45 -0.12
CA LYS A 29 13.61 0.70 -1.23
C LYS A 29 13.29 -0.72 -0.77
N THR A 30 12.02 -1.11 -0.87
CA THR A 30 11.57 -2.48 -0.66
C THR A 30 11.54 -3.26 -1.98
N ASP A 31 11.23 -4.55 -1.93
CA ASP A 31 11.37 -5.46 -3.07
C ASP A 31 10.26 -5.28 -4.13
N TYR A 32 9.03 -5.03 -3.69
CA TYR A 32 7.83 -5.05 -4.52
C TYR A 32 6.96 -3.81 -4.31
N MET A 33 6.21 -3.46 -5.36
CA MET A 33 5.12 -2.47 -5.35
C MET A 33 3.89 -3.06 -6.02
N PHE A 34 2.70 -2.58 -5.66
CA PHE A 34 1.44 -2.93 -6.31
C PHE A 34 0.99 -1.78 -7.22
N VAL A 35 0.59 -2.11 -8.45
CA VAL A 35 0.17 -1.13 -9.46
C VAL A 35 -1.19 -1.51 -10.01
N MET A 36 -2.08 -0.54 -10.12
CA MET A 36 -3.42 -0.71 -10.67
C MET A 36 -3.71 0.46 -11.60
N ASN A 37 -4.25 0.15 -12.78
CA ASN A 37 -4.57 1.17 -13.79
C ASN A 37 -6.09 1.37 -13.83
N CYS A 38 -6.51 2.61 -14.07
CA CYS A 38 -7.90 2.96 -14.35
C CYS A 38 -8.03 3.36 -15.81
N SER A 39 -8.96 2.75 -16.55
CA SER A 39 -9.23 3.10 -17.94
C SER A 39 -10.22 4.27 -18.01
N LYS A 40 -10.05 5.15 -19.01
CA LYS A 40 -10.93 6.30 -19.23
C LYS A 40 -12.37 5.91 -19.57
N ASP A 41 -12.55 4.73 -20.16
CA ASP A 41 -13.83 4.35 -20.78
C ASP A 41 -14.82 3.75 -19.78
N GLU A 42 -14.34 3.25 -18.63
CA GLU A 42 -15.18 2.51 -17.69
C GLU A 42 -15.16 3.06 -16.26
N GLU A 43 -14.30 4.04 -15.96
CA GLU A 43 -13.98 4.48 -14.58
C GLU A 43 -13.61 3.30 -13.64
N ASN A 44 -13.26 2.16 -14.23
CA ASN A 44 -12.98 0.92 -13.52
C ASN A 44 -11.48 0.76 -13.33
N PHE A 45 -11.10 0.38 -12.11
CA PHE A 45 -9.75 -0.06 -11.82
C PHE A 45 -9.58 -1.52 -12.25
N SER A 46 -8.47 -1.81 -12.93
CA SER A 46 -8.02 -3.19 -13.23
C SER A 46 -7.82 -4.01 -11.96
N GLU A 47 -7.64 -5.32 -12.04
CA GLU A 47 -7.32 -6.16 -10.87
C GLU A 47 -6.02 -5.74 -10.15
N GLY A 48 -5.10 -5.11 -10.87
CA GLY A 48 -3.79 -4.68 -10.38
C GLY A 48 -2.76 -5.81 -10.34
N VAL A 49 -1.49 -5.44 -10.29
CA VAL A 49 -0.36 -6.36 -10.37
C VAL A 49 0.69 -6.03 -9.32
N LEU A 50 1.21 -7.08 -8.67
CA LEU A 50 2.40 -6.98 -7.85
C LEU A 50 3.63 -7.08 -8.76
N THR A 51 4.48 -6.06 -8.74
CA THR A 51 5.70 -5.98 -9.56
C THR A 51 6.90 -5.60 -8.70
N ARG A 52 8.11 -5.76 -9.24
CA ARG A 52 9.33 -5.30 -8.57
C ARG A 52 9.30 -3.78 -8.43
N PHE A 53 9.80 -3.28 -7.30
CA PHE A 53 9.93 -1.84 -7.11
C PHE A 53 10.74 -1.22 -8.25
N GLY A 54 10.20 -0.18 -8.87
CA GLY A 54 10.79 0.43 -10.04
C GLY A 54 10.19 1.80 -10.34
N ASN A 55 10.65 2.40 -11.43
CA ASN A 55 10.15 3.70 -11.88
C ASN A 55 8.72 3.56 -12.40
N ILE A 56 7.92 4.61 -12.19
CA ILE A 56 6.59 4.75 -12.80
C ILE A 56 6.75 5.57 -14.07
N GLU A 57 6.34 5.01 -15.21
CA GLU A 57 6.32 5.73 -16.48
C GLU A 57 5.05 6.57 -16.60
N LEU A 58 5.20 7.86 -16.90
CA LEU A 58 4.09 8.81 -17.00
C LEU A 58 4.25 9.69 -18.23
N CYS A 59 3.13 10.03 -18.87
CA CYS A 59 3.12 11.04 -19.92
C CYS A 59 3.55 12.40 -19.33
N PRO A 60 4.41 13.20 -20.00
CA PRO A 60 4.78 14.54 -19.52
C PRO A 60 3.58 15.47 -19.27
N SER A 61 2.47 15.27 -19.99
CA SER A 61 1.24 16.04 -19.82
C SER A 61 0.30 15.49 -18.74
N SER A 62 0.74 14.56 -17.89
CA SER A 62 -0.11 13.96 -16.86
C SER A 62 -0.56 15.01 -15.83
N GLY A 63 -1.81 14.89 -15.36
CA GLY A 63 -2.42 15.83 -14.42
C GLY A 63 -1.63 15.98 -13.11
N ILE A 64 -1.04 14.89 -12.61
CA ILE A 64 -0.19 14.92 -11.41
C ILE A 64 1.05 15.83 -11.58
N LEU A 65 1.65 15.88 -12.77
CA LEU A 65 2.88 16.63 -13.03
C LEU A 65 2.61 18.13 -13.27
N ASN A 66 1.46 18.47 -13.84
CA ASN A 66 1.17 19.83 -14.31
C ASN A 66 0.19 20.58 -13.38
N TYR A 67 -0.69 19.85 -12.69
CA TYR A 67 -1.79 20.42 -11.91
C TYR A 67 -1.92 19.80 -10.52
N GLY A 68 -0.98 18.94 -10.11
CA GLY A 68 -1.02 18.28 -8.81
C GLY A 68 -2.25 17.37 -8.63
N GLN A 69 -2.84 16.87 -9.72
CA GLN A 69 -4.01 16.00 -9.66
C GLN A 69 -3.62 14.60 -9.17
N GLY A 70 -3.50 14.44 -7.85
CA GLY A 70 -3.23 13.19 -7.16
C GLY A 70 -3.34 13.33 -5.66
N LEU A 71 -3.31 12.19 -4.98
CA LEU A 71 -3.42 12.08 -3.53
C LEU A 71 -2.61 10.89 -3.05
N PHE A 72 -2.37 10.81 -1.75
CA PHE A 72 -1.70 9.68 -1.12
C PHE A 72 -2.36 9.32 0.21
N GLU A 73 -2.09 8.10 0.66
CA GLU A 73 -2.52 7.60 1.96
C GLU A 73 -1.32 7.10 2.77
N GLY A 74 -1.48 7.05 4.10
CA GLY A 74 -0.43 6.63 5.03
C GLY A 74 -0.98 5.70 6.11
N LEU A 75 -0.45 4.48 6.14
CA LEU A 75 -0.71 3.50 7.20
C LEU A 75 0.54 2.66 7.45
N LYS A 76 0.55 1.89 8.53
CA LYS A 76 1.68 1.06 8.95
C LYS A 76 1.26 -0.39 9.10
N ALA A 77 2.19 -1.28 8.77
CA ALA A 77 2.14 -2.70 9.09
C ALA A 77 3.04 -2.98 10.29
N TYR A 78 2.59 -3.85 11.18
CA TYR A 78 3.24 -4.12 12.45
C TYR A 78 3.39 -5.62 12.67
N ARG A 79 4.60 -6.10 12.95
CA ARG A 79 4.84 -7.50 13.29
C ARG A 79 4.80 -7.69 14.80
N LYS A 80 4.03 -8.68 15.25
CA LYS A 80 3.99 -9.14 16.64
C LYS A 80 5.08 -10.18 16.92
N GLU A 81 5.35 -10.45 18.19
CA GLU A 81 6.22 -11.54 18.64
C GLU A 81 5.81 -12.92 18.12
N ASP A 82 4.51 -13.13 17.87
CA ASP A 82 3.98 -14.36 17.26
C ASP A 82 4.03 -14.36 15.72
N GLU A 83 4.85 -13.50 15.13
CA GLU A 83 5.09 -13.33 13.69
C GLU A 83 3.89 -12.84 12.86
N ARG A 84 2.72 -12.62 13.48
CA ARG A 84 1.56 -12.07 12.78
C ARG A 84 1.81 -10.61 12.39
N ILE A 85 1.40 -10.25 11.18
CA ILE A 85 1.42 -8.87 10.68
C ILE A 85 0.02 -8.26 10.83
N LEU A 86 -0.05 -7.12 11.49
CA LEU A 86 -1.28 -6.35 11.70
C LEU A 86 -1.29 -5.06 10.90
N LEU A 87 -2.48 -4.70 10.42
CA LEU A 87 -2.81 -3.40 9.85
C LEU A 87 -3.83 -2.73 10.77
N PHE A 88 -3.62 -1.45 11.10
CA PHE A 88 -4.54 -0.72 11.96
C PHE A 88 -5.55 0.07 11.15
N ARG A 89 -6.81 -0.38 11.15
CA ARG A 89 -7.97 0.28 10.52
C ARG A 89 -7.74 0.71 9.05
N PRO A 90 -7.18 -0.15 8.18
CA PRO A 90 -6.89 0.21 6.78
C PRO A 90 -8.14 0.65 6.00
N GLU A 91 -9.33 0.24 6.42
CA GLU A 91 -10.62 0.66 5.85
C GLU A 91 -10.82 2.17 5.97
N GLN A 92 -10.34 2.79 7.04
CA GLN A 92 -10.47 4.24 7.25
C GLN A 92 -9.57 5.04 6.31
N ASN A 93 -8.39 4.47 5.97
CA ASN A 93 -7.53 5.04 4.94
C ASN A 93 -8.19 4.93 3.55
N ALA A 94 -8.82 3.79 3.24
CA ALA A 94 -9.55 3.61 1.99
C ALA A 94 -10.69 4.63 1.83
N LEU A 95 -11.52 4.80 2.87
CA LEU A 95 -12.60 5.78 2.86
C LEU A 95 -12.09 7.21 2.69
N ARG A 96 -10.98 7.57 3.34
CA ARG A 96 -10.36 8.90 3.17
C ARG A 96 -9.78 9.09 1.77
N MET A 97 -9.20 8.05 1.17
CA MET A 97 -8.78 8.05 -0.23
C MET A 97 -9.95 8.34 -1.17
N GLN A 98 -11.11 7.71 -0.97
CA GLN A 98 -12.31 7.96 -1.78
C GLN A 98 -12.78 9.42 -1.67
N MET A 99 -12.84 9.96 -0.45
CA MET A 99 -13.18 11.37 -0.22
C MET A 99 -12.19 12.33 -0.91
N GLY A 100 -10.88 12.02 -0.85
CA GLY A 100 -9.86 12.81 -1.51
C GLY A 100 -9.96 12.75 -3.04
N ALA A 101 -10.27 11.57 -3.59
CA ALA A 101 -10.42 11.36 -5.03
C ALA A 101 -11.61 12.16 -5.57
N ASP A 102 -12.75 12.11 -4.89
CA ASP A 102 -13.93 12.92 -5.21
C ASP A 102 -13.58 14.43 -5.20
N ARG A 103 -12.88 14.89 -4.16
CA ARG A 103 -12.44 16.30 -4.05
C ARG A 103 -11.52 16.75 -5.19
N MET A 104 -10.74 15.81 -5.75
CA MET A 104 -9.80 16.01 -6.85
C MET A 104 -10.39 15.66 -8.23
N CYS A 105 -11.68 15.33 -8.28
CA CYS A 105 -12.39 14.88 -9.48
C CYS A 105 -11.67 13.71 -10.17
N MET A 106 -11.27 12.71 -9.39
CA MET A 106 -10.62 11.48 -9.85
C MET A 106 -11.48 10.26 -9.52
N PRO A 107 -11.42 9.18 -10.32
CA PRO A 107 -11.98 7.90 -9.92
C PRO A 107 -11.21 7.36 -8.70
N SER A 108 -11.88 6.54 -7.90
CA SER A 108 -11.30 5.92 -6.70
C SER A 108 -11.49 4.41 -6.70
N PRO A 109 -10.52 3.62 -6.20
CA PRO A 109 -10.72 2.21 -6.01
C PRO A 109 -11.81 1.96 -4.97
N THR A 110 -12.47 0.80 -5.02
CA THR A 110 -13.34 0.39 -3.92
C THR A 110 -12.53 0.15 -2.65
N VAL A 111 -13.21 0.13 -1.50
CA VAL A 111 -12.56 -0.18 -0.22
C VAL A 111 -11.87 -1.55 -0.30
N GLU A 112 -12.53 -2.54 -0.90
CA GLU A 112 -12.02 -3.90 -1.06
C GLU A 112 -10.75 -3.93 -1.93
N GLN A 113 -10.75 -3.22 -3.06
CA GLN A 113 -9.58 -3.11 -3.93
C GLN A 113 -8.38 -2.47 -3.20
N PHE A 114 -8.64 -1.41 -2.42
CA PHE A 114 -7.59 -0.78 -1.61
C PHE A 114 -7.02 -1.75 -0.56
N LEU A 115 -7.90 -2.43 0.19
CA LEU A 115 -7.49 -3.39 1.21
C LEU A 115 -6.67 -4.54 0.63
N ASP A 116 -7.10 -5.08 -0.51
CA ASP A 116 -6.40 -6.16 -1.20
C ASP A 116 -5.00 -5.71 -1.67
N ALA A 117 -4.90 -4.54 -2.30
CA ALA A 117 -3.63 -3.95 -2.72
C ALA A 117 -2.66 -3.77 -1.55
N VAL A 118 -3.14 -3.25 -0.41
CA VAL A 118 -2.33 -3.09 0.80
C VAL A 118 -1.88 -4.45 1.34
N LYS A 119 -2.79 -5.42 1.48
CA LYS A 119 -2.47 -6.77 1.97
C LYS A 119 -1.43 -7.45 1.07
N LYS A 120 -1.63 -7.46 -0.24
CA LYS A 120 -0.68 -8.03 -1.22
C LYS A 120 0.69 -7.37 -1.12
N THR A 121 0.74 -6.03 -1.04
CA THR A 121 2.01 -5.28 -0.93
C THR A 121 2.76 -5.60 0.36
N VAL A 122 2.04 -5.65 1.49
CA VAL A 122 2.64 -5.95 2.80
C VAL A 122 3.17 -7.38 2.85
N LEU A 123 2.41 -8.35 2.33
CA LEU A 123 2.84 -9.74 2.30
C LEU A 123 4.04 -9.96 1.38
N ALA A 124 4.08 -9.30 0.22
CA ALA A 124 5.21 -9.35 -0.69
C ALA A 124 6.49 -8.76 -0.08
N ASN A 125 6.35 -7.76 0.78
CA ASN A 125 7.45 -7.07 1.44
C ASN A 125 7.59 -7.46 2.92
N LYS A 126 7.01 -8.57 3.37
CA LYS A 126 6.92 -8.94 4.79
C LYS A 126 8.27 -8.92 5.53
N ARG A 127 9.37 -9.27 4.85
CA ARG A 127 10.74 -9.23 5.42
C ARG A 127 11.19 -7.83 5.87
N TRP A 128 10.54 -6.79 5.36
CA TRP A 128 10.77 -5.38 5.68
C TRP A 128 9.90 -4.89 6.85
N VAL A 129 9.03 -5.74 7.40
CA VAL A 129 8.25 -5.43 8.60
C VAL A 129 9.01 -5.96 9.81
N GLY A 130 9.65 -5.06 10.56
CA GLY A 130 10.34 -5.38 11.81
C GLY A 130 9.37 -5.70 12.95
N ILE A 131 9.87 -6.42 13.96
CA ILE A 131 9.16 -6.63 15.23
C ILE A 131 9.19 -5.32 16.00
N ILE A 132 8.04 -4.88 16.50
CA ILE A 132 8.02 -3.78 17.48
C ILE A 132 8.34 -4.40 18.84
N ASN A 133 9.43 -3.93 19.46
CA ASN A 133 9.71 -4.17 20.88
C ASN A 133 8.98 -3.14 21.75
#